data_AF-A0AA42JBY7-F1
#
_entry.id   AF-A0AA42JBY7-F1
#
_cell.length_a   1.000
_cell.length_b   1.000
_cell.length_c   1.000
_cell.angle_alpha   90.00
_cell.angle_beta   90.00
_cell.angle_gamma   90.00
#
_symmetry.space_group_name_H-M   'P 1'
#
loop_
_entity.id
_entity.type
_entity.pdbx_description
1 polymer ?
#
loop_
_entity_poly.entity_id
_entity_poly.type
_entity_poly.pdbx_seq_one_letter_code
_entity_poly.pdbx_strand_id
1 'polypeptide(L)'
;MRQEPKGRPGRRTADGGCGPHLRHCRIVALPHIRHCRISYGMHSVLTTPVFEADAADAGLSEAEIMEMVEWLAAHPEDGAIIPGTGGARKVRFAGRGKGKSGGYRTIHYFGGDDVPVFLLALIDKGERADLSKAERNALAAELSRLADDYRQGVAARVSILRRRR
;
A
#
# COMPACT_ATOMS: atom_id res chain seq x y z
N MET A 1 -15.72 48.19 -54.53
CA MET A 1 -14.63 47.31 -54.98
C MET A 1 -14.13 46.54 -53.76
N ARG A 2 -14.12 45.21 -53.64
CA ARG A 2 -14.61 44.09 -54.44
C ARG A 2 -15.19 43.08 -53.43
N GLN A 3 -16.38 42.57 -53.73
CA GLN A 3 -16.82 41.26 -53.26
C GLN A 3 -16.35 40.22 -54.28
N GLU A 4 -16.12 38.96 -53.85
CA GLU A 4 -16.35 37.67 -54.54
C GLU A 4 -15.43 36.55 -53.97
N PRO A 5 -15.75 35.24 -54.12
CA PRO A 5 -17.09 34.62 -54.09
C PRO A 5 -17.14 33.29 -53.27
N LYS A 6 -18.35 32.70 -53.23
CA LYS A 6 -18.74 31.45 -52.58
C LYS A 6 -18.22 30.19 -53.29
N GLY A 7 -18.00 29.11 -52.51
CA GLY A 7 -17.93 27.72 -52.98
C GLY A 7 -18.15 26.70 -51.85
N ARG A 8 -19.23 25.91 -51.95
CA ARG A 8 -19.57 24.66 -51.20
C ARG A 8 -19.64 23.52 -52.24
N PRO A 9 -19.83 22.22 -51.92
CA PRO A 9 -19.71 21.46 -50.66
C PRO A 9 -18.91 20.13 -50.80
N GLY A 10 -18.72 19.36 -49.71
CA GLY A 10 -18.29 17.96 -49.80
C GLY A 10 -18.22 17.24 -48.45
N ARG A 11 -19.29 16.52 -48.09
CA ARG A 11 -19.31 15.54 -46.98
C ARG A 11 -18.48 14.31 -47.36
N ARG A 12 -17.80 13.71 -46.39
CA ARG A 12 -17.87 12.27 -46.09
C ARG A 12 -17.28 11.99 -44.71
N THR A 13 -18.15 11.61 -43.79
CA THR A 13 -17.84 10.84 -42.59
C THR A 13 -17.42 9.43 -43.02
N ALA A 14 -16.43 8.86 -42.33
CA ALA A 14 -16.25 7.42 -42.25
C ALA A 14 -15.88 7.10 -40.80
N ASP A 15 -16.82 6.40 -40.17
CA ASP A 15 -16.86 5.96 -38.80
C ASP A 15 -15.85 4.84 -38.49
N GLY A 16 -15.70 4.57 -37.19
CA GLY A 16 -15.26 3.28 -36.63
C GLY A 16 -14.05 3.44 -35.72
N GLY A 17 -14.16 3.65 -34.40
CA GLY A 17 -14.99 2.91 -33.46
C GLY A 17 -14.19 1.71 -32.94
N CYS A 18 -13.56 1.82 -31.75
CA CYS A 18 -12.87 0.71 -31.12
C CYS A 18 -13.61 0.29 -29.85
N GLY A 19 -14.43 -0.75 -30.00
CA GLY A 19 -15.09 -1.53 -28.96
C GLY A 19 -16.08 -2.51 -29.61
N PRO A 20 -16.56 -3.53 -28.88
CA PRO A 20 -15.86 -4.75 -28.47
C PRO A 20 -16.52 -6.00 -29.07
N HIS A 21 -15.80 -7.11 -29.30
CA HIS A 21 -16.28 -8.50 -29.12
C HIS A 21 -15.27 -9.56 -29.60
N LEU A 22 -14.66 -10.25 -28.63
CA LEU A 22 -14.42 -11.69 -28.52
C LEU A 22 -14.26 -12.53 -29.81
N ARG A 23 -13.06 -13.12 -30.01
CA ARG A 23 -12.79 -14.59 -30.04
C ARG A 23 -11.53 -14.95 -30.83
N HIS A 24 -10.40 -15.13 -30.12
CA HIS A 24 -9.57 -16.35 -30.14
C HIS A 24 -8.32 -16.09 -29.29
N CYS A 25 -8.38 -16.51 -28.03
CA CYS A 25 -7.21 -16.66 -27.18
C CYS A 25 -6.40 -17.85 -27.71
N ARG A 26 -5.37 -17.59 -28.52
CA ARG A 26 -4.38 -18.60 -28.88
C ARG A 26 -3.13 -18.34 -28.04
N ILE A 27 -3.06 -19.14 -26.99
CA ILE A 27 -1.92 -19.41 -26.13
C ILE A 27 -0.65 -19.51 -26.99
N VAL A 28 0.32 -18.62 -26.72
CA VAL A 28 1.74 -18.92 -26.92
C VAL A 28 2.49 -18.38 -25.70
N ALA A 29 3.30 -19.26 -25.14
CA ALA A 29 3.83 -19.22 -23.79
C ALA A 29 5.01 -18.24 -23.62
N LEU A 30 4.98 -17.56 -22.46
CA LEU A 30 6.03 -17.07 -21.55
C LEU A 30 7.52 -17.26 -21.96
N PRO A 31 8.39 -16.24 -21.73
CA PRO A 31 9.04 -16.17 -20.42
C PRO A 31 9.40 -14.74 -19.99
N HIS A 32 8.46 -14.01 -19.40
CA HIS A 32 8.80 -12.94 -18.46
C HIS A 32 8.22 -13.30 -17.10
N ILE A 33 8.85 -14.32 -16.50
CA ILE A 33 8.87 -14.45 -15.05
C ILE A 33 9.51 -13.15 -14.56
N ARG A 34 8.66 -12.16 -14.25
CA ARG A 34 9.00 -11.17 -13.24
C ARG A 34 9.37 -12.02 -12.04
N HIS A 35 10.65 -12.02 -11.69
CA HIS A 35 11.08 -12.53 -10.40
C HIS A 35 10.40 -11.64 -9.35
N CYS A 36 9.14 -11.95 -9.03
CA CYS A 36 8.62 -11.73 -7.71
C CYS A 36 9.43 -12.71 -6.87
N ARG A 37 10.57 -12.22 -6.37
CA ARG A 37 11.33 -12.92 -5.36
C ARG A 37 10.47 -12.80 -4.09
N ILE A 38 9.41 -13.59 -4.03
CA ILE A 38 8.61 -13.78 -2.82
C ILE A 38 9.61 -14.34 -1.82
N SER A 39 10.09 -13.49 -0.92
CA SER A 39 10.85 -13.93 0.22
C SER A 39 9.86 -14.71 1.09
N TYR A 40 9.96 -16.03 1.06
CA TYR A 40 9.10 -16.92 1.82
C TYR A 40 9.46 -16.82 3.31
N GLY A 41 8.86 -15.85 3.99
CA GLY A 41 8.68 -15.82 5.42
C GLY A 41 7.37 -15.10 5.67
N MET A 42 6.39 -15.77 6.29
CA MET A 42 5.23 -15.05 6.82
C MET A 42 5.74 -14.27 8.03
N HIS A 43 5.72 -12.94 7.96
CA HIS A 43 6.12 -12.10 9.09
C HIS A 43 4.94 -11.91 10.04
N SER A 44 5.23 -11.84 11.34
CA SER A 44 4.22 -11.40 12.31
C SER A 44 3.96 -9.91 12.13
N VAL A 45 2.68 -9.52 12.14
CA VAL A 45 2.27 -8.12 12.06
C VAL A 45 1.79 -7.68 13.43
N LEU A 46 2.25 -6.51 13.87
CA LEU A 46 1.80 -5.86 15.10
C LEU A 46 0.99 -4.62 14.75
N THR A 47 -0.26 -4.59 15.21
CA THR A 47 -1.12 -3.40 15.12
C THR A 47 -0.74 -2.40 16.20
N THR A 48 -0.81 -1.11 15.87
CA THR A 48 -0.69 -0.04 16.86
C THR A 48 -2.07 0.43 17.31
N PRO A 49 -2.19 1.00 18.52
CA PRO A 49 -3.46 1.61 18.96
C PRO A 49 -3.94 2.75 18.06
N VAL A 50 -3.00 3.45 17.40
CA VAL A 50 -3.30 4.50 16.43
C VAL A 50 -4.00 3.90 15.21
N PHE A 51 -3.45 2.82 14.65
CA PHE A 51 -4.08 2.12 13.54
C PHE A 51 -5.47 1.59 13.90
N GLU A 52 -5.65 1.04 15.11
CA GLU A 52 -6.95 0.54 15.56
C GLU A 52 -8.00 1.64 15.68
N ALA A 53 -7.61 2.82 16.19
CA ALA A 53 -8.46 4.00 16.24
C ALA A 53 -8.82 4.49 14.82
N ASP A 54 -7.83 4.63 13.94
CA ASP A 54 -8.04 5.06 12.55
C ASP A 54 -8.97 4.07 11.79
N ALA A 55 -8.80 2.76 12.03
CA ALA A 55 -9.61 1.73 11.40
C ALA A 55 -11.07 1.77 11.90
N ALA A 56 -11.28 2.04 13.18
CA ALA A 56 -12.60 2.23 13.76
C ALA A 56 -13.29 3.50 13.20
N ASP A 57 -12.56 4.60 13.09
CA ASP A 57 -13.06 5.87 12.54
C ASP A 57 -13.42 5.75 11.05
N ALA A 58 -12.63 4.98 10.30
CA ALA A 58 -12.91 4.65 8.91
C ALA A 58 -14.03 3.59 8.74
N GLY A 59 -14.50 2.97 9.84
CA GLY A 59 -15.58 2.00 9.84
C GLY A 59 -15.22 0.66 9.18
N LEU A 60 -13.95 0.25 9.25
CA LEU A 60 -13.52 -1.04 8.71
C LEU A 60 -14.07 -2.19 9.54
N SER A 61 -14.48 -3.23 8.84
CA SER A 61 -14.78 -4.51 9.47
C SER A 61 -13.50 -5.25 9.88
N GLU A 62 -13.61 -6.10 10.89
CA GLU A 62 -12.49 -6.97 11.32
C GLU A 62 -11.94 -7.83 10.18
N ALA A 63 -12.81 -8.28 9.27
CA ALA A 63 -12.41 -9.04 8.09
C ALA A 63 -11.52 -8.22 7.12
N GLU A 64 -11.80 -6.93 6.95
CA GLU A 64 -10.98 -6.05 6.12
C GLU A 64 -9.63 -5.76 6.77
N ILE A 65 -9.61 -5.56 8.10
CA ILE A 65 -8.36 -5.41 8.86
C ILE A 65 -7.52 -6.67 8.73
N MET A 66 -8.13 -7.85 8.87
CA MET A 66 -7.45 -9.13 8.72
C MET A 66 -6.89 -9.31 7.30
N GLU A 67 -7.64 -8.95 6.26
CA GLU A 67 -7.17 -8.99 4.86
C GLU A 67 -5.90 -8.12 4.68
N MET A 68 -5.85 -6.93 5.30
CA MET A 68 -4.66 -6.07 5.27
C MET A 68 -3.49 -6.68 6.03
N VAL A 69 -3.74 -7.26 7.21
CA VAL A 69 -2.72 -7.91 8.05
C VAL A 69 -2.12 -9.11 7.33
N GLU A 70 -2.95 -9.99 6.75
CA GLU A 70 -2.50 -11.15 5.99
C GLU A 70 -1.68 -10.75 4.77
N TRP A 71 -2.10 -9.72 4.05
CA TRP A 71 -1.34 -9.19 2.91
C TRP A 71 0.03 -8.68 3.33
N LEU A 72 0.10 -7.88 4.39
CA LEU A 72 1.37 -7.31 4.89
C LEU A 72 2.27 -8.35 5.52
N ALA A 73 1.71 -9.41 6.11
CA ALA A 73 2.47 -10.55 6.62
C ALA A 73 3.19 -11.30 5.49
N ALA A 74 2.56 -11.42 4.31
CA ALA A 74 3.15 -12.07 3.15
C ALA A 74 4.07 -11.14 2.33
N HIS A 75 3.80 -9.84 2.36
CA HIS A 75 4.48 -8.84 1.54
C HIS A 75 4.93 -7.62 2.37
N PRO A 76 5.88 -7.79 3.30
CA PRO A 76 6.33 -6.71 4.17
C PRO A 76 7.05 -5.57 3.42
N GLU A 77 7.70 -5.88 2.30
CA GLU A 77 8.44 -4.92 1.48
C GLU A 77 7.54 -4.14 0.51
N ASP A 78 6.27 -4.51 0.39
CA ASP A 78 5.36 -3.82 -0.52
C ASP A 78 5.15 -2.35 -0.12
N GLY A 79 4.81 -1.53 -1.10
CA GLY A 79 4.54 -0.11 -0.90
C GLY A 79 5.73 0.81 -1.12
N ALA A 80 5.42 2.09 -1.27
CA ALA A 80 6.41 3.13 -1.52
C ALA A 80 7.00 3.63 -0.18
N ILE A 81 8.33 3.67 -0.08
CA ILE A 81 9.01 4.29 1.06
C ILE A 81 8.65 5.78 1.09
N ILE A 82 8.22 6.26 2.25
CA ILE A 82 7.99 7.68 2.49
C ILE A 82 9.35 8.31 2.84
N PRO A 83 9.88 9.26 2.05
CA PRO A 83 11.17 9.85 2.35
C PRO A 83 11.10 10.70 3.63
N GLY A 84 12.14 10.60 4.46
CA GLY A 84 12.27 11.39 5.68
C GLY A 84 11.43 10.89 6.86
N THR A 85 10.97 9.64 6.87
CA THR A 85 10.26 8.99 7.99
C THR A 85 11.06 7.87 8.66
N GLY A 86 12.33 7.66 8.28
CA GLY A 86 13.15 6.58 8.85
C GLY A 86 12.81 5.18 8.33
N GLY A 87 12.06 5.06 7.22
CA GLY A 87 11.80 3.77 6.55
C GLY A 87 10.33 3.33 6.55
N ALA A 88 9.39 4.20 6.93
CA ALA A 88 7.96 3.89 6.79
C ALA A 88 7.58 3.72 5.31
N ARG A 89 6.68 2.78 5.04
CA ARG A 89 6.15 2.42 3.72
C ARG A 89 4.66 2.73 3.64
N LYS A 90 4.20 3.13 2.45
CA LYS A 90 2.81 3.47 2.13
C LYS A 90 2.25 2.47 1.12
N VAL A 91 1.20 1.75 1.51
CA VAL A 91 0.47 0.80 0.63
C VAL A 91 -0.95 1.30 0.41
N ARG A 92 -1.49 1.05 -0.78
CA ARG A 92 -2.87 1.38 -1.13
C ARG A 92 -3.69 0.10 -1.20
N PHE A 93 -4.75 0.04 -0.40
CA PHE A 93 -5.74 -1.03 -0.42
C PHE A 93 -7.00 -0.56 -1.14
N ALA A 94 -7.58 -1.42 -1.96
CA ALA A 94 -8.87 -1.15 -2.59
C ALA A 94 -10.00 -1.46 -1.60
N GLY A 95 -10.83 -0.48 -1.28
CA GLY A 95 -12.04 -0.72 -0.50
C GLY A 95 -13.07 -1.49 -1.32
N ARG A 96 -13.81 -2.43 -0.71
CA ARG A 96 -14.92 -3.12 -1.38
C ARG A 96 -16.09 -2.14 -1.56
N GLY A 97 -16.46 -1.86 -2.81
CA GLY A 97 -17.44 -0.83 -3.15
C GLY A 97 -18.90 -1.28 -2.97
N LYS A 98 -19.64 -0.56 -2.11
CA LYS A 98 -21.09 -0.25 -2.24
C LYS A 98 -21.53 0.86 -1.26
N GLY A 99 -20.74 1.93 -1.14
CA GLY A 99 -20.94 3.02 -0.15
C GLY A 99 -19.67 3.90 -0.06
N LYS A 100 -19.52 4.76 0.96
CA LYS A 100 -18.33 5.61 1.24
C LYS A 100 -16.99 4.83 1.42
N SER A 101 -16.79 3.65 0.84
CA SER A 101 -15.52 2.93 0.86
C SER A 101 -14.61 3.43 -0.27
N GLY A 102 -14.08 4.64 -0.09
CA GLY A 102 -12.88 5.08 -0.80
C GLY A 102 -11.72 4.15 -0.42
N GLY A 103 -10.85 3.79 -1.37
CA GLY A 103 -9.71 2.93 -1.04
C GLY A 103 -8.81 3.55 0.04
N TYR A 104 -8.36 2.71 0.98
CA TYR A 104 -7.56 3.10 2.14
C TYR A 104 -6.07 3.10 1.80
N ARG A 105 -5.29 3.84 2.59
CA ARG A 105 -3.83 3.74 2.57
C ARG A 105 -3.37 3.34 3.95
N THR A 106 -2.53 2.33 4.03
CA THR A 106 -1.88 1.97 5.28
C THR A 106 -0.45 2.48 5.26
N ILE A 107 0.04 2.83 6.45
CA ILE A 107 1.44 3.10 6.69
C ILE A 107 1.96 1.98 7.57
N HIS A 108 3.01 1.30 7.12
CA HIS A 108 3.67 0.26 7.89
C HIS A 108 5.19 0.46 7.92
N TYR A 109 5.84 -0.20 8.87
CA TYR A 109 7.29 -0.21 8.99
C TYR A 109 7.81 -1.64 8.98
N PHE A 110 8.88 -1.85 8.22
CA PHE A 110 9.58 -3.12 8.14
C PHE A 110 11.08 -2.89 8.34
N GLY A 111 11.63 -3.47 9.41
CA GLY A 111 13.01 -3.26 9.86
C GLY A 111 13.97 -4.41 9.53
N GLY A 112 13.51 -5.45 8.84
CA GLY A 112 14.24 -6.69 8.55
C GLY A 112 13.49 -7.95 8.98
N ASP A 113 13.96 -9.13 8.56
CA ASP A 113 13.28 -10.42 8.82
C ASP A 113 13.25 -10.82 10.30
N ASP A 114 14.11 -10.22 11.12
CA ASP A 114 14.20 -10.45 12.56
C ASP A 114 13.24 -9.56 13.38
N VAL A 115 12.54 -8.64 12.70
CA VAL A 115 11.64 -7.66 13.29
C VAL A 115 10.24 -7.84 12.68
N PRO A 116 9.16 -7.83 13.47
CA PRO A 116 7.81 -7.91 12.94
C PRO A 116 7.46 -6.67 12.12
N VAL A 117 6.46 -6.80 11.26
CA VAL A 117 5.90 -5.66 10.54
C VAL A 117 5.04 -4.85 11.51
N PHE A 118 5.31 -3.56 11.62
CA PHE A 118 4.49 -2.66 12.44
C PHE A 118 3.50 -1.94 11.56
N LEU A 119 2.20 -2.14 11.81
CA LEU A 119 1.13 -1.44 11.13
C LEU A 119 0.82 -0.16 11.93
N LEU A 120 1.25 0.99 11.40
CA LEU A 120 1.36 2.23 12.17
C LEU A 120 0.09 3.08 12.16
N ALA A 121 -0.52 3.25 10.99
CA ALA A 121 -1.67 4.14 10.79
C ALA A 121 -2.46 3.77 9.53
N LEU A 122 -3.73 4.18 9.52
CA LEU A 122 -4.62 4.07 8.36
C LEU A 122 -5.07 5.46 7.91
N ILE A 123 -5.04 5.71 6.61
CA ILE A 123 -5.39 6.99 6.00
C ILE A 123 -6.49 6.76 4.98
N ASP A 124 -7.66 7.34 5.24
CA ASP A 124 -8.76 7.38 4.27
C ASP A 124 -8.50 8.44 3.16
N LYS A 125 -9.12 8.24 2.01
CA LYS A 125 -9.06 9.10 0.82
C LYS A 125 -9.44 10.56 1.09
N GLY A 126 -10.09 10.88 2.20
CA GLY A 126 -10.55 12.23 2.55
C GLY A 126 -9.66 13.02 3.52
N GLU A 127 -8.93 12.37 4.43
CA GLU A 127 -8.32 13.10 5.56
C GLU A 127 -6.92 13.64 5.28
N ARG A 128 -6.09 12.92 4.49
CA ARG A 128 -4.69 13.33 4.25
C ARG A 128 -4.09 12.56 3.08
N ALA A 129 -3.83 13.22 1.95
CA ALA A 129 -3.12 12.57 0.86
C ALA A 129 -1.67 12.19 1.24
N ASP A 130 -1.05 13.01 2.10
CA ASP A 130 0.33 12.89 2.54
C ASP A 130 0.51 13.32 4.01
N LEU A 131 1.50 12.71 4.67
CA LEU A 131 1.92 13.08 6.03
C LEU A 131 2.50 14.50 6.03
N SER A 132 2.11 15.29 7.03
CA SER A 132 2.68 16.62 7.25
C SER A 132 4.18 16.53 7.57
N LYS A 133 4.92 17.62 7.35
CA LYS A 133 6.36 17.65 7.66
C LYS A 133 6.64 17.34 9.14
N ALA A 134 5.78 17.83 10.04
CA ALA A 134 5.90 17.58 11.48
C ALA A 134 5.75 16.09 11.81
N GLU A 135 4.73 15.42 11.24
CA GLU A 135 4.51 13.99 11.46
C GLU A 135 5.63 13.14 10.87
N ARG A 136 6.13 13.49 9.68
CA ARG A 136 7.27 12.76 9.10
C ARG A 136 8.50 12.85 10.00
N ASN A 137 8.78 14.03 10.54
CA ASN A 137 9.89 14.22 11.46
C ASN A 137 9.70 13.44 12.77
N ALA A 138 8.47 13.43 13.32
CA ALA A 138 8.15 12.64 14.50
C ALA A 138 8.33 11.14 14.24
N LEU A 139 7.79 10.64 13.12
CA LEU A 139 7.98 9.25 12.69
C LEU A 139 9.45 8.92 12.47
N ALA A 140 10.25 9.81 11.88
CA ALA A 140 11.68 9.58 11.71
C ALA A 140 12.41 9.44 13.05
N ALA A 141 12.07 10.26 14.03
CA ALA A 141 12.67 10.18 15.36
C ALA A 141 12.37 8.83 16.02
N GLU A 142 11.11 8.40 16.02
CA GLU A 142 10.68 7.13 16.62
C GLU A 142 11.18 5.90 15.85
N LEU A 143 10.94 5.86 14.53
CA LEU A 143 11.25 4.68 13.70
C LEU A 143 12.75 4.44 13.53
N SER A 144 13.58 5.46 13.70
CA SER A 144 15.04 5.30 13.61
C SER A 144 15.61 4.34 14.67
N ARG A 145 14.95 4.20 15.83
CA ARG A 145 15.39 3.32 16.92
C ARG A 145 14.53 2.08 17.08
N LEU A 146 13.31 2.10 16.54
CA LEU A 146 12.31 1.05 16.77
C LEU A 146 12.83 -0.38 16.51
N ALA A 147 13.52 -0.60 15.39
CA ALA A 147 14.05 -1.92 15.06
C ALA A 147 15.14 -2.37 16.06
N ASP A 148 16.03 -1.46 16.44
CA ASP A 148 17.13 -1.77 17.37
C ASP A 148 16.63 -1.98 18.80
N ASP A 149 15.68 -1.17 19.24
CA ASP A 149 15.03 -1.31 20.55
C ASP A 149 14.25 -2.63 20.63
N TYR A 150 13.56 -3.02 19.56
CA TYR A 150 12.89 -4.31 19.47
C TYR A 150 13.88 -5.48 19.60
N ARG A 151 14.98 -5.44 18.83
CA ARG A 151 16.04 -6.47 18.89
C ARG A 151 16.65 -6.58 20.28
N GLN A 152 17.00 -5.45 20.89
CA GLN A 152 17.56 -5.40 22.24
C GLN A 152 16.57 -5.95 23.28
N GLY A 153 15.29 -5.60 23.17
CA GLY A 153 14.23 -6.10 24.04
C GLY A 153 14.05 -7.62 23.95
N VAL A 154 14.05 -8.18 22.73
CA VAL A 154 13.98 -9.63 22.51
C VAL A 154 15.21 -10.31 23.10
N ALA A 155 16.43 -9.82 22.81
CA ALA A 155 17.67 -10.38 23.33
C ALA A 155 17.72 -10.39 24.86
N ALA A 156 17.32 -9.28 25.50
CA ALA A 156 17.25 -9.16 26.96
C ALA A 156 16.29 -10.19 27.56
N ARG A 157 15.07 -10.31 27.01
CA ARG A 157 14.06 -11.28 27.47
C ARG A 157 14.55 -12.72 27.31
N VAL A 158 15.14 -13.06 26.17
CA VAL A 158 15.70 -14.40 25.92
C VAL A 158 16.83 -14.71 26.90
N SER A 159 17.70 -13.74 27.21
CA SER A 159 18.78 -13.92 28.18
C SER A 159 18.26 -14.24 29.59
N ILE A 160 17.20 -13.55 30.03
CA ILE A 160 16.55 -13.77 31.33
C ILE A 160 15.94 -15.18 31.39
N LEU A 161 15.25 -15.60 30.34
CA LEU A 161 14.65 -16.93 30.25
C LEU A 161 15.71 -18.04 30.27
N ARG A 162 16.84 -17.84 29.58
CA ARG A 162 17.95 -18.81 29.56
C ARG A 162 18.66 -18.94 30.91
N ARG A 163 18.78 -17.85 31.68
CA ARG A 163 19.41 -17.87 33.02
C ARG A 163 18.58 -18.57 34.10
N ARG A 164 17.29 -18.80 33.85
CA ARG A 164 16.37 -19.48 34.80
C ARG A 164 16.33 -21.00 34.63
N ARG A 165 17.16 -21.56 33.75
CA ARG A 165 17.31 -22.99 33.51
C ARG A 165 18.69 -23.43 33.99
#